data_AF-A0A6G7WVT8-F1
#
_entry.id   AF-A0A6G7WVT8-F1
#
_cell.length_a   1.000
_cell.length_b   1.000
_cell.length_c   1.000
_cell.angle_alpha   90.00
_cell.angle_beta   90.00
_cell.angle_gamma   90.00
#
_symmetry.space_group_name_H-M   'P 1'
#
loop_
_entity.id
_entity.type
_entity.pdbx_description
1 polymer ?
#
loop_
_entity_poly.entity_id
_entity_poly.type
_entity_poly.pdbx_seq_one_letter_code
_entity_poly.pdbx_strand_id
1 'polypeptide(L)'
;MRFYNPDNFKQGSLILGRFKARELVYLLVSMIVSVILIIFIGQALIGLVNPMLLMLFVILALLPVALAFFFTTPKSGYHNALYYFLIKKRFKKTQRKYMWEGIQYDDDDE
;
A
#
# COMPACT_ATOMS: atom_id res chain seq x y z
N MET A 1 -6.01 -26.07 -20.80
CA MET A 1 -5.70 -26.20 -19.36
C MET A 1 -6.69 -25.38 -18.53
N ARG A 2 -7.54 -26.02 -17.72
CA ARG A 2 -8.30 -25.33 -16.67
C ARG A 2 -7.39 -25.22 -15.45
N PHE A 3 -6.98 -24.00 -15.12
CA PHE A 3 -6.19 -23.72 -13.93
C PHE A 3 -7.13 -23.80 -12.72
N TYR A 4 -7.14 -24.92 -12.01
CA TYR A 4 -7.80 -25.04 -10.71
C TYR A 4 -6.95 -24.30 -9.68
N ASN A 5 -7.01 -22.97 -9.69
CA ASN A 5 -6.59 -22.23 -8.51
C ASN A 5 -7.78 -22.31 -7.54
N PRO A 6 -7.70 -23.01 -6.41
CA PRO A 6 -8.82 -23.05 -5.48
C PRO A 6 -9.10 -21.64 -4.98
N ASP A 7 -10.27 -21.10 -5.34
CA ASP A 7 -10.74 -19.76 -4.92
C ASP A 7 -10.64 -19.55 -3.40
N ASN A 8 -10.70 -20.66 -2.65
CA ASN A 8 -10.61 -20.74 -1.20
C ASN A 8 -9.24 -20.36 -0.63
N PHE A 9 -8.15 -20.34 -1.41
CA PHE A 9 -6.81 -20.03 -0.89
C PHE A 9 -6.59 -18.53 -0.59
N LYS A 10 -7.41 -17.63 -1.14
CA LYS A 10 -7.30 -16.18 -0.91
C LYS A 10 -8.38 -15.62 0.02
N GLN A 11 -9.51 -16.30 0.17
CA GLN A 11 -10.68 -15.78 0.90
C GLN A 11 -10.52 -15.76 2.43
N GLY A 12 -9.75 -16.68 3.02
CA GLY A 12 -9.66 -16.79 4.49
C GLY A 12 -8.88 -15.67 5.20
N SER A 13 -8.09 -14.87 4.48
CA SER A 13 -7.21 -13.85 5.09
C SER A 13 -7.72 -12.41 4.99
N LEU A 14 -8.82 -12.19 4.27
CA LEU A 14 -9.33 -10.86 3.92
C LEU A 14 -10.58 -10.55 4.73
N ILE A 15 -10.51 -9.47 5.51
CA ILE A 15 -11.65 -8.87 6.19
C ILE A 15 -12.44 -8.05 5.17
N LEU A 16 -13.77 -8.21 5.18
CA LEU A 16 -14.70 -7.59 4.23
C LEU A 16 -14.39 -7.92 2.75
N GLY A 17 -13.69 -9.03 2.49
CA GLY A 17 -13.28 -9.43 1.13
C GLY A 17 -12.27 -8.48 0.46
N ARG A 18 -11.73 -7.50 1.19
CA ARG A 18 -10.88 -6.43 0.64
C ARG A 18 -9.57 -6.25 1.40
N PHE A 19 -9.64 -6.09 2.72
CA PHE A 19 -8.50 -5.66 3.53
C PHE A 19 -7.91 -6.81 4.32
N LYS A 20 -6.59 -6.92 4.38
CA LYS A 20 -5.94 -7.77 5.39
C LYS A 20 -6.03 -7.12 6.77
N ALA A 21 -6.03 -7.91 7.84
CA ALA A 21 -6.02 -7.38 9.22
C ALA A 21 -4.91 -6.34 9.46
N ARG A 22 -3.71 -6.56 8.92
CA ARG A 22 -2.58 -5.61 9.02
C ARG A 22 -2.88 -4.26 8.35
N GLU A 23 -3.66 -4.24 7.28
CA GLU A 23 -4.02 -3.03 6.56
C GLU A 23 -5.04 -2.19 7.33
N LEU A 24 -5.99 -2.87 7.99
CA LEU A 24 -6.91 -2.21 8.92
C LEU A 24 -6.16 -1.58 10.10
N VAL A 25 -5.13 -2.25 10.62
CA VAL A 25 -4.26 -1.67 11.67
C VAL A 25 -3.58 -0.40 11.15
N TYR A 26 -3.04 -0.39 9.92
CA TYR A 26 -2.43 0.83 9.37
C TYR A 26 -3.44 1.97 9.22
N LEU A 27 -4.66 1.68 8.75
CA LEU A 27 -5.72 2.69 8.64
C LEU A 27 -6.10 3.24 10.01
N LEU A 28 -6.31 2.37 11.00
CA LEU A 28 -6.68 2.76 12.35
C LEU A 28 -5.59 3.60 13.03
N VAL A 29 -4.33 3.17 12.95
CA VAL A 29 -3.19 3.92 13.49
C VAL A 29 -3.06 5.28 12.79
N SER A 30 -3.20 5.33 11.46
CA SER A 30 -3.15 6.60 10.73
C SER A 30 -4.25 7.57 11.14
N MET A 31 -5.45 7.06 11.44
CA MET A 31 -6.58 7.86 11.90
C MET A 31 -6.31 8.44 13.30
N ILE A 32 -5.79 7.62 14.22
CA ILE A 32 -5.39 8.09 15.55
C ILE A 32 -4.33 9.18 15.44
N VAL A 33 -3.30 8.98 14.62
CA VAL A 33 -2.23 9.98 14.38
C VAL A 33 -2.81 11.28 13.83
N SER A 34 -3.70 11.22 12.84
CA SER A 34 -4.35 12.42 12.28
C SER A 34 -5.19 13.16 13.31
N VAL A 35 -5.95 12.46 14.15
CA VAL A 35 -6.73 13.10 15.24
C VAL A 35 -5.80 13.79 16.23
N ILE A 36 -4.72 13.13 16.64
CA ILE A 36 -3.73 13.71 17.54
C ILE A 36 -3.12 14.98 16.92
N LEU A 37 -2.73 14.93 15.65
CA LEU A 37 -2.17 16.09 14.95
C LEU A 37 -3.16 17.26 14.90
N ILE A 38 -4.43 17.00 14.60
CA ILE A 38 -5.47 18.04 14.57
C ILE A 38 -5.61 18.70 15.94
N ILE A 39 -5.62 17.93 17.03
CA ILE A 39 -5.72 18.47 18.40
C ILE A 39 -4.50 19.36 18.70
N PHE A 40 -3.28 18.86 18.45
CA PHE A 40 -2.06 19.63 18.70
C PHE A 40 -1.98 20.91 17.86
N ILE A 41 -2.31 20.83 16.58
CA ILE A 41 -2.36 21.98 15.66
C ILE A 41 -3.41 22.98 16.13
N GLY A 42 -4.60 22.50 16.50
CA GLY A 42 -5.67 23.33 17.05
C GLY A 42 -5.21 24.09 18.29
N GLN A 43 -4.60 23.40 19.27
CA GLN A 43 -4.09 24.05 20.49
C GLN A 43 -2.95 25.04 20.19
N ALA A 44 -2.02 24.69 19.31
CA ALA A 44 -0.89 25.55 18.97
C ALA A 44 -1.29 26.82 18.18
N LEU A 45 -2.37 26.74 17.41
CA LEU A 45 -2.82 27.81 16.50
C LEU A 45 -4.07 28.56 16.99
N ILE A 46 -4.59 28.28 18.19
CA ILE A 46 -5.75 28.98 18.78
C ILE A 46 -5.55 30.51 18.82
N GLY A 47 -4.32 30.99 18.94
CA GLY A 47 -3.98 32.42 18.91
C GLY A 47 -3.72 33.01 17.52
N LEU A 48 -3.73 32.18 16.46
CA LEU A 48 -3.42 32.61 15.11
C LEU A 48 -4.69 33.09 14.40
N VAL A 49 -4.75 34.39 14.09
CA VAL A 49 -5.96 35.04 13.53
C VAL A 49 -6.22 34.68 12.06
N ASN A 50 -5.29 34.01 11.37
CA ASN A 50 -5.44 33.71 9.95
C ASN A 50 -6.14 32.35 9.72
N PRO A 51 -7.44 32.33 9.37
CA PRO A 51 -8.20 31.09 9.19
C PRO A 51 -7.69 30.25 8.01
N MET A 52 -7.06 30.87 7.01
CA MET A 52 -6.56 30.17 5.83
C MET A 52 -5.36 29.28 6.16
N LEU A 53 -4.47 29.76 7.04
CA LEU A 53 -3.34 28.97 7.54
C LEU A 53 -3.83 27.79 8.39
N LEU A 54 -4.80 28.02 9.28
CA LEU A 54 -5.38 26.96 10.10
C LEU A 54 -6.00 25.85 9.23
N MET A 55 -6.75 26.23 8.20
CA MET A 55 -7.31 25.28 7.24
C MET A 55 -6.23 24.45 6.54
N LEU A 56 -5.13 25.07 6.11
CA LEU A 56 -4.01 24.38 5.46
C LEU A 56 -3.36 23.35 6.40
N PHE A 57 -3.14 23.69 7.66
CA PHE A 57 -2.58 22.74 8.63
C PHE A 57 -3.52 21.56 8.94
N VAL A 58 -4.83 21.79 8.99
CA VAL A 58 -5.81 20.71 9.14
C VAL A 58 -5.77 19.76 7.94
N ILE A 59 -5.67 20.29 6.71
CA ILE A 59 -5.53 19.47 5.50
C ILE A 59 -4.24 18.62 5.57
N LEU A 60 -3.13 19.22 6.00
CA LEU A 60 -1.87 18.50 6.18
C LEU A 60 -1.98 17.41 7.26
N ALA A 61 -2.72 17.66 8.34
CA ALA A 61 -2.94 16.68 9.40
C ALA A 61 -3.74 15.45 8.94
N LEU A 62 -4.52 15.56 7.85
CA LEU A 62 -5.25 14.45 7.23
C LEU A 62 -4.40 13.62 6.25
N LEU A 63 -3.20 14.07 5.88
CA LEU A 63 -2.32 13.34 4.97
C LEU A 63 -2.00 11.91 5.40
N PRO A 64 -1.73 11.61 6.70
CA PRO A 64 -1.46 10.23 7.13
C PRO A 64 -2.58 9.26 6.75
N VAL A 65 -3.84 9.65 6.96
CA VAL A 65 -5.02 8.85 6.59
C VAL A 65 -5.15 8.74 5.08
N ALA A 66 -4.99 9.85 4.35
CA ALA A 66 -5.08 9.84 2.89
C ALA A 66 -4.03 8.91 2.26
N LEU A 67 -2.79 8.96 2.76
CA LEU A 67 -1.71 8.08 2.31
C LEU A 67 -1.97 6.62 2.69
N ALA A 68 -2.41 6.34 3.92
CA ALA A 68 -2.74 4.98 4.34
C ALA A 68 -3.88 4.39 3.48
N PHE A 69 -4.90 5.18 3.17
CA PHE A 69 -5.99 4.78 2.28
C PHE A 69 -5.49 4.51 0.85
N PHE A 70 -4.66 5.41 0.30
CA PHE A 70 -4.05 5.21 -1.01
C PHE A 70 -3.23 3.92 -1.07
N PHE A 71 -2.39 3.67 -0.06
CA PHE A 71 -1.52 2.49 -0.03
C PHE A 71 -2.27 1.17 0.16
N THR A 72 -3.42 1.19 0.84
CA THR A 72 -4.30 0.03 1.02
C THR A 72 -5.28 -0.17 -0.15
N THR A 73 -5.31 0.74 -1.13
CA THR A 73 -6.18 0.61 -2.31
C THR A 73 -5.67 -0.48 -3.25
N PRO A 74 -6.55 -1.35 -3.78
CA PRO A 74 -6.18 -2.36 -4.78
C PRO A 74 -5.55 -1.73 -6.02
N LYS A 75 -4.50 -2.36 -6.55
CA LYS A 75 -3.82 -1.92 -7.77
C LYS A 75 -3.76 -3.08 -8.75
N SER A 76 -4.12 -2.86 -10.01
CA SER A 76 -4.17 -3.93 -11.02
C SER A 76 -2.91 -4.81 -11.02
N GLY A 77 -3.09 -6.12 -10.90
CA GLY A 77 -2.00 -7.11 -10.80
C GLY A 77 -1.34 -7.25 -9.42
N TYR A 78 -1.73 -6.45 -8.42
CA TYR A 78 -1.17 -6.46 -7.06
C TYR A 78 -2.29 -6.45 -6.02
N HIS A 79 -1.98 -6.91 -4.80
CA HIS A 79 -2.97 -6.88 -3.72
C HIS A 79 -3.39 -5.44 -3.36
N ASN A 80 -2.40 -4.55 -3.25
CA ASN A 80 -2.61 -3.14 -2.97
C ASN A 80 -1.43 -2.30 -3.53
N ALA A 81 -1.56 -0.98 -3.48
CA ALA A 81 -0.51 -0.07 -3.93
C ALA A 81 0.78 -0.20 -3.11
N LEU A 82 0.71 -0.46 -1.80
CA LEU A 82 1.90 -0.68 -0.95
C LEU A 82 2.76 -1.82 -1.49
N TYR A 83 2.13 -2.96 -1.79
CA TYR A 83 2.77 -4.17 -2.28
C TYR A 83 3.41 -3.94 -3.65
N TYR A 84 2.74 -3.19 -4.53
CA TYR A 84 3.31 -2.73 -5.79
C TYR A 84 4.64 -1.98 -5.59
N PHE A 85 4.66 -1.00 -4.68
CA PHE A 85 5.88 -0.21 -4.44
C PHE A 85 6.99 -1.04 -3.78
N LEU A 86 6.66 -1.94 -2.86
CA LEU A 86 7.63 -2.84 -2.23
C LEU A 86 8.29 -3.76 -3.26
N ILE A 87 7.51 -4.37 -4.16
CA ILE A 87 8.04 -5.20 -5.24
C ILE A 87 8.91 -4.37 -6.17
N LYS A 88 8.44 -3.19 -6.60
CA LYS A 88 9.21 -2.30 -7.47
C LYS A 88 10.54 -1.88 -6.84
N LYS A 89 10.55 -1.58 -5.53
CA LYS A 89 11.76 -1.26 -4.76
C LYS A 89 12.70 -2.46 -4.68
N ARG A 90 12.18 -3.66 -4.41
CA ARG A 90 12.97 -4.90 -4.36
C ARG A 90 13.60 -5.18 -5.72
N PHE A 91 12.80 -5.15 -6.77
CA PHE A 91 13.24 -5.40 -8.14
C PHE A 91 14.37 -4.48 -8.60
N LYS A 92 14.31 -3.19 -8.25
CA LYS A 92 15.41 -2.24 -8.53
C LYS A 92 16.70 -2.54 -7.76
N LYS A 93 16.61 -3.18 -6.60
CA LYS A 93 17.75 -3.51 -5.75
C LYS A 93 18.33 -4.90 -6.03
N THR A 94 17.55 -5.81 -6.58
CA THR A 94 18.00 -7.15 -6.91
C THR A 94 18.91 -7.09 -8.13
N GLN A 95 20.20 -7.39 -7.95
CA GLN A 95 21.09 -7.69 -9.06
C GLN A 95 20.58 -8.92 -9.79
N ARG A 96 20.31 -8.80 -11.08
CA ARG A 96 19.90 -9.94 -11.90
C ARG A 96 21.15 -10.69 -12.30
N LYS A 97 21.37 -11.86 -11.69
CA LYS A 97 22.28 -12.85 -12.25
C LYS A 97 21.57 -13.46 -13.44
N TYR A 98 21.98 -13.06 -14.65
CA TYR A 98 21.57 -13.76 -15.86
C TYR A 98 22.39 -15.05 -15.91
N MET A 99 21.76 -16.18 -15.58
CA MET A 99 22.36 -17.48 -15.84
C MET A 99 22.08 -17.79 -17.31
N TRP A 100 23.13 -17.90 -18.11
CA TRP A 100 23.02 -18.35 -19.48
C TRP A 100 22.73 -19.86 -19.46
N GLU A 101 21.53 -20.26 -19.88
CA GLU A 101 21.10 -21.68 -19.91
C GLU A 101 21.66 -22.47 -21.10
N GLY A 102 22.52 -21.86 -21.93
CA GLY A 102 23.00 -22.49 -23.16
C GLY A 102 22.01 -22.33 -24.32
N ILE A 103 22.35 -22.93 -25.46
CA ILE A 103 21.44 -23.08 -26.60
C ILE A 103 20.65 -24.36 -26.34
N GLN A 104 19.34 -24.27 -26.16
CA GLN A 104 18.48 -25.45 -26.21
C GLN A 104 18.32 -25.83 -27.67
N TYR A 105 18.75 -27.04 -28.02
CA TYR A 105 18.40 -27.66 -29.28
C TYR A 105 17.00 -28.25 -29.08
N ASP A 106 16.05 -27.86 -29.94
CA ASP A 106 14.77 -28.54 -29.99
C ASP A 106 15.04 -30.00 -30.38
N ASP A 107 14.54 -30.95 -29.59
CA ASP A 107 14.60 -32.39 -29.86
C ASP A 107 13.67 -32.76 -31.04
N ASP A 108 13.89 -32.16 -32.21
CA ASP A 108 13.18 -32.44 -33.45
C ASP A 108 14.13 -33.14 -34.46
N ASP A 109 14.75 -34.26 -34.08
CA ASP A 109 15.37 -35.21 -35.01
C ASP A 109 15.60 -36.59 -34.32
N GLU A 110 14.55 -37.40 -34.17
CA GLU A 110 14.60 -38.88 -34.17
C GLU A 110 13.28 -39.50 -34.64
#